data_AF-A0A7S2D076-F1
#
_entry.id   AF-A0A7S2D076-F1
#
_cell.length_a   1.000
_cell.length_b   1.000
_cell.length_c   1.000
_cell.angle_alpha   90.00
_cell.angle_beta   90.00
_cell.angle_gamma   90.00
#
_symmetry.space_group_name_H-M   'P 1'
#
loop_
_entity.id
_entity.type
_entity.pdbx_description
1 polymer ?
#
loop_
_entity_poly.entity_id
_entity_poly.type
_entity_poly.pdbx_seq_one_letter_code
_entity_poly.pdbx_strand_id
1 'polypeptide(L)'
;QRFAADLFSKYDVDQGGSLDPFEFADLAEEIENNYKRRTFLTGVAAAVGAMVVAEYSSEYAFAQKQFRGLYIEKAAEESQNALFPTAMLSSDLDDAIARTLRRRGFTPANTLFGHSVCSDEVNNKDEQLVDLMVSRWKEGFSLGGLGGLPFAGKSGFRAFLHHTPDSGQG
;
A
#
# COMPACT_ATOMS: atom_id res chain seq x y z
N GLN A 1 -9.37 18.90 4.82
CA GLN A 1 -9.73 20.02 5.73
C GLN A 1 -10.89 19.67 6.66
N ARG A 2 -11.95 18.95 6.22
CA ARG A 2 -13.03 18.47 7.11
C ARG A 2 -12.56 17.52 8.23
N PHE A 3 -11.72 16.53 7.92
CA PHE A 3 -11.23 15.58 8.92
C PHE A 3 -10.51 16.24 10.10
N ALA A 4 -9.64 17.21 9.82
CA ALA A 4 -8.96 17.97 10.87
C ALA A 4 -9.94 18.82 11.70
N ALA A 5 -10.98 19.38 11.08
CA ALA A 5 -12.00 20.15 11.78
C ALA A 5 -12.94 19.27 12.62
N ASP A 6 -13.29 18.06 12.15
CA ASP A 6 -14.11 17.10 12.90
C ASP A 6 -13.32 16.49 14.07
N LEU A 7 -12.03 16.18 13.85
CA LEU A 7 -11.14 15.72 14.93
C LEU A 7 -10.96 16.83 15.97
N PHE A 8 -10.76 18.07 15.52
CA PHE A 8 -10.66 19.22 16.40
C PHE A 8 -11.94 19.41 17.22
N SER A 9 -13.11 19.37 16.59
CA SER A 9 -14.42 19.43 17.26
C SER A 9 -14.67 18.28 18.24
N LYS A 10 -14.05 17.11 18.05
CA LYS A 10 -14.21 15.96 18.95
C LYS A 10 -13.53 16.20 20.30
N TYR A 11 -12.40 16.91 20.31
CA TYR A 11 -11.58 17.12 21.50
C TYR A 11 -11.61 18.56 22.04
N ASP A 12 -12.15 19.52 21.27
CA ASP A 12 -12.51 20.87 21.71
C ASP A 12 -13.87 20.81 22.44
N VAL A 13 -13.83 20.44 23.72
CA VAL A 13 -15.02 20.15 24.54
C VAL A 13 -15.75 21.43 24.92
N ASP A 14 -15.01 22.53 25.06
CA ASP A 14 -15.55 23.84 25.43
C ASP A 14 -15.96 24.71 24.23
N GLN A 15 -15.70 24.25 22.99
CA GLN A 15 -15.93 24.97 21.73
C GLN A 15 -15.20 26.33 21.68
N GLY A 16 -14.08 26.43 22.38
CA GLY A 16 -13.25 27.64 22.46
C GLY A 16 -12.50 27.96 21.17
N GLY A 17 -12.44 27.01 20.23
CA GLY A 17 -11.70 27.18 18.97
C GLY A 17 -10.19 26.98 19.14
N SER A 18 -9.74 26.42 20.26
CA SER A 18 -8.35 26.03 20.55
C SER A 18 -8.33 24.85 21.51
N LEU A 19 -7.49 23.84 21.26
CA LEU A 19 -7.27 22.74 22.20
C LEU A 19 -6.43 23.23 23.39
N ASP A 20 -6.93 23.01 24.59
CA ASP A 20 -6.18 23.31 25.80
C ASP A 20 -5.15 22.20 26.15
N PRO A 21 -4.21 22.44 27.08
CA PRO A 21 -3.18 21.45 27.42
C PRO A 21 -3.72 20.13 27.98
N PHE A 22 -4.92 20.12 28.57
CA PHE A 22 -5.56 18.93 29.11
C PHE A 22 -6.25 18.13 28.00
N GLU A 23 -6.98 18.80 27.10
CA GLU A 23 -7.58 18.20 25.90
C GLU A 23 -6.51 17.63 24.96
N PHE A 24 -5.36 18.31 24.86
CA PHE A 24 -4.22 17.80 24.09
C PHE A 24 -3.56 16.58 24.75
N ALA A 25 -3.53 16.52 26.08
CA ALA A 25 -3.02 15.36 26.81
C ALA A 25 -3.92 14.13 26.61
N ASP A 26 -5.25 14.32 26.65
CA ASP A 26 -6.23 13.26 26.38
C ASP A 26 -6.13 12.74 24.94
N LEU A 27 -5.96 13.64 23.95
CA LEU A 27 -5.71 13.27 22.57
C LEU A 27 -4.39 12.48 22.42
N ALA A 28 -3.31 12.96 23.06
CA ALA A 28 -2.01 12.29 23.02
C ALA A 28 -2.06 10.91 23.70
N GLU A 29 -2.78 10.78 24.81
CA GLU A 29 -2.99 9.53 25.52
C GLU A 29 -3.82 8.54 24.69
N GLU A 30 -4.90 8.98 24.02
CA GLU A 30 -5.67 8.13 23.11
C GLU A 30 -4.81 7.64 21.93
N ILE A 31 -3.99 8.53 21.34
CA ILE A 31 -3.04 8.17 20.28
C ILE A 31 -1.99 7.17 20.78
N GLU A 32 -1.41 7.40 21.96
CA GLU A 32 -0.37 6.52 22.53
C GLU A 32 -0.94 5.15 22.92
N ASN A 33 -2.13 5.11 23.52
CA ASN A 33 -2.80 3.86 23.88
C ASN A 33 -3.22 3.06 22.65
N ASN A 34 -3.72 3.73 21.61
CA ASN A 34 -4.00 3.07 20.32
C ASN A 34 -2.72 2.58 19.65
N TYR A 35 -1.62 3.34 19.72
CA TYR A 35 -0.32 2.92 19.24
C TYR A 35 0.20 1.67 19.96
N LYS A 36 0.16 1.64 21.29
CA LYS A 36 0.60 0.48 22.10
C LYS A 36 -0.24 -0.77 21.83
N ARG A 37 -1.57 -0.63 21.74
CA ARG A 37 -2.48 -1.73 21.37
C ARG A 37 -2.19 -2.26 19.98
N ARG A 38 -1.96 -1.37 19.01
CA ARG A 38 -1.57 -1.76 17.64
C ARG A 38 -0.25 -2.53 17.65
N THR A 39 0.78 -2.01 18.30
CA THR A 39 2.09 -2.67 18.38
C THR A 39 1.98 -4.07 18.99
N PHE A 40 1.18 -4.22 20.04
CA PHE A 40 0.91 -5.52 20.65
C PHE A 40 0.14 -6.47 19.70
N LEU A 41 -0.97 -6.01 19.11
CA LEU A 41 -1.77 -6.82 18.19
C LEU A 41 -1.02 -7.19 16.92
N THR A 42 -0.21 -6.28 16.36
CA THR A 42 0.69 -6.54 15.25
C THR A 42 1.75 -7.57 15.64
N GLY A 43 2.35 -7.46 16.83
CA GLY A 43 3.31 -8.44 17.33
C GLY A 43 2.71 -9.84 17.48
N VAL A 44 1.48 -9.93 18.01
CA VAL A 44 0.75 -11.19 18.14
C VAL A 44 0.36 -11.75 16.76
N ALA A 45 -0.17 -10.91 15.86
CA ALA A 45 -0.53 -11.32 14.51
C ALA A 45 0.69 -11.79 13.70
N ALA A 46 1.82 -11.11 13.83
CA ALA A 46 3.08 -11.52 13.22
C ALA A 46 3.56 -12.87 13.79
N ALA A 47 3.46 -13.08 15.11
CA ALA A 47 3.83 -14.35 15.74
C ALA A 47 2.91 -15.50 15.32
N VAL A 48 1.59 -15.27 15.25
CA VAL A 48 0.63 -16.27 14.77
C VAL A 48 0.84 -16.55 13.28
N GLY A 49 1.08 -15.53 12.47
CA GLY A 49 1.42 -15.67 11.05
C GLY A 49 2.68 -16.52 10.85
N ALA A 50 3.75 -16.23 11.62
CA ALA A 50 5.00 -16.98 11.56
C ALA A 50 4.87 -18.44 12.03
N MET A 51 3.93 -18.74 12.93
CA MET A 51 3.68 -20.12 13.39
C MET A 51 2.81 -20.94 12.43
N VAL A 52 1.90 -20.30 11.70
CA VAL A 52 0.96 -20.98 10.81
C VAL A 52 1.53 -21.15 9.40
N VAL A 53 2.51 -20.31 9.01
CA VAL A 53 2.85 -20.10 7.60
C VAL A 53 4.39 -19.92 7.45
N ALA A 54 5.08 -20.82 6.72
CA ALA A 54 6.54 -21.03 6.78
C ALA A 54 7.32 -20.93 5.44
N GLU A 55 6.76 -20.39 4.35
CA GLU A 55 7.32 -20.21 2.99
C GLU A 55 7.05 -18.80 2.32
N TYR A 56 7.58 -17.76 2.95
CA TYR A 56 7.99 -16.40 2.55
C TYR A 56 7.28 -15.44 1.55
N SER A 57 6.30 -15.75 0.68
CA SER A 57 5.74 -14.68 -0.22
C SER A 57 4.22 -14.63 -0.40
N SER A 58 3.58 -15.73 -0.79
CA SER A 58 2.11 -15.82 -0.83
C SER A 58 1.45 -15.68 0.55
N GLU A 59 2.29 -15.76 1.56
CA GLU A 59 2.02 -15.97 2.96
C GLU A 59 1.87 -14.69 3.74
N TYR A 60 2.74 -13.71 3.46
CA TYR A 60 2.61 -12.37 3.98
C TYR A 60 1.36 -11.70 3.41
N ALA A 61 1.05 -11.89 2.12
CA ALA A 61 -0.20 -11.40 1.54
C ALA A 61 -1.44 -12.04 2.19
N PHE A 62 -1.38 -13.35 2.52
CA PHE A 62 -2.44 -14.05 3.23
C PHE A 62 -2.58 -13.56 4.69
N ALA A 63 -1.48 -13.49 5.43
CA ALA A 63 -1.46 -13.01 6.81
C ALA A 63 -1.91 -11.55 6.89
N GLN A 64 -1.44 -10.69 5.97
CA GLN A 64 -1.91 -9.33 5.82
C GLN A 64 -3.42 -9.33 5.62
N LYS A 65 -3.96 -10.08 4.65
CA LYS A 65 -5.42 -10.14 4.40
C LYS A 65 -6.22 -10.61 5.61
N GLN A 66 -5.73 -11.63 6.32
CA GLN A 66 -6.43 -12.24 7.46
C GLN A 66 -6.37 -11.37 8.73
N PHE A 67 -5.24 -10.73 8.99
CA PHE A 67 -4.99 -9.98 10.21
C PHE A 67 -5.11 -8.46 10.02
N ARG A 68 -5.35 -7.98 8.81
CA ARG A 68 -5.55 -6.56 8.47
C ARG A 68 -6.50 -5.86 9.44
N GLY A 69 -7.64 -6.47 9.71
CA GLY A 69 -8.66 -5.92 10.60
C GLY A 69 -8.23 -5.78 12.07
N LEU A 70 -7.12 -6.39 12.48
CA LEU A 70 -6.60 -6.31 13.85
C LEU A 70 -5.71 -5.08 14.09
N TYR A 71 -5.03 -4.58 13.05
CA TYR A 71 -4.06 -3.49 13.19
C TYR A 71 -4.35 -2.28 12.30
N ILE A 72 -5.34 -2.35 11.41
CA ILE A 72 -5.78 -1.19 10.64
C ILE A 72 -6.51 -0.20 11.52
N GLU A 73 -6.16 1.07 11.31
CA GLU A 73 -6.89 2.19 11.87
C GLU A 73 -8.23 2.33 11.16
N LYS A 74 -9.33 2.01 11.86
CA LYS A 74 -10.69 2.02 11.32
C LYS A 74 -11.06 3.37 10.70
N ALA A 75 -10.68 4.48 11.33
CA ALA A 75 -10.95 5.82 10.83
C ALA A 75 -10.26 6.09 9.47
N ALA A 76 -9.04 5.59 9.29
CA ALA A 76 -8.31 5.70 8.03
C ALA A 76 -8.96 4.84 6.93
N GLU A 77 -9.38 3.62 7.26
CA GLU A 77 -10.07 2.74 6.32
C GLU A 77 -11.46 3.27 5.92
N GLU A 78 -12.24 3.77 6.88
CA GLU A 78 -13.52 4.44 6.62
C GLU A 78 -13.34 5.67 5.71
N SER A 79 -12.34 6.51 5.99
CA SER A 79 -12.01 7.66 5.15
C SER A 79 -11.57 7.26 3.75
N GLN A 80 -10.73 6.23 3.63
CA GLN A 80 -10.32 5.69 2.34
C GLN A 80 -11.52 5.16 1.56
N ASN A 81 -12.39 4.39 2.19
CA ASN A 81 -13.57 3.83 1.52
C ASN A 81 -14.57 4.90 1.10
N ALA A 82 -14.69 5.99 1.88
CA ALA A 82 -15.54 7.12 1.53
C ALA A 82 -14.98 7.94 0.34
N LEU A 83 -13.67 8.17 0.30
CA LEU A 83 -13.01 8.98 -0.75
C LEU A 83 -12.65 8.18 -2.00
N PHE A 84 -12.32 6.90 -1.83
CA PHE A 84 -11.85 5.96 -2.85
C PHE A 84 -12.58 4.62 -2.72
N PRO A 85 -13.89 4.56 -3.03
CA PRO A 85 -14.72 3.36 -2.82
C PRO A 85 -14.29 2.14 -3.65
N THR A 86 -13.47 2.34 -4.68
CA THR A 86 -12.90 1.27 -5.52
C THR A 86 -11.45 0.94 -5.14
N ALA A 87 -10.93 1.48 -4.03
CA ALA A 87 -9.59 1.16 -3.56
C ALA A 87 -9.49 -0.34 -3.26
N MET A 88 -8.43 -0.95 -3.78
CA MET A 88 -8.15 -2.38 -3.58
C MET A 88 -6.86 -2.54 -2.79
N LEU A 89 -6.74 -3.66 -2.10
CA LEU A 89 -5.45 -4.11 -1.59
C LEU A 89 -4.47 -4.36 -2.73
N SER A 90 -3.19 -4.07 -2.52
CA SER A 90 -2.13 -4.31 -3.50
C SER A 90 -2.12 -5.74 -4.02
N SER A 91 -2.31 -6.73 -3.12
CA SER A 91 -2.39 -8.15 -3.48
C SER A 91 -3.61 -8.49 -4.33
N ASP A 92 -4.80 -7.99 -3.95
CA ASP A 92 -6.03 -8.22 -4.70
C ASP A 92 -5.95 -7.57 -6.10
N LEU A 93 -5.30 -6.40 -6.20
CA LEU A 93 -5.08 -5.69 -7.45
C LEU A 93 -4.08 -6.43 -8.36
N ASP A 94 -2.94 -6.84 -7.83
CA ASP A 94 -1.95 -7.65 -8.55
C ASP A 94 -2.58 -8.96 -9.08
N ASP A 95 -3.33 -9.69 -8.25
CA ASP A 95 -4.04 -10.90 -8.68
C ASP A 95 -5.12 -10.63 -9.74
N ALA A 96 -5.82 -9.50 -9.65
CA ALA A 96 -6.80 -9.09 -10.67
C ALA A 96 -6.12 -8.77 -12.00
N ILE A 97 -5.01 -8.03 -11.98
CA ILE A 97 -4.20 -7.70 -13.16
C ILE A 97 -3.66 -8.98 -13.78
N ALA A 98 -3.00 -9.82 -12.99
CA ALA A 98 -2.37 -11.05 -13.46
C ALA A 98 -3.38 -12.01 -14.10
N ARG A 99 -4.56 -12.21 -13.48
CA ARG A 99 -5.64 -13.01 -14.07
C ARG A 99 -6.09 -12.44 -15.41
N THR A 100 -6.18 -11.13 -15.51
CA THR A 100 -6.68 -10.42 -16.69
C THR A 100 -5.69 -10.43 -17.84
N LEU A 101 -4.40 -10.32 -17.56
CA LEU A 101 -3.32 -10.36 -18.54
C LEU A 101 -3.02 -11.80 -19.00
N ARG A 102 -3.04 -12.79 -18.09
CA ARG A 102 -2.86 -14.21 -18.48
C ARG A 102 -3.89 -14.68 -19.50
N ARG A 103 -5.15 -14.25 -19.38
CA ARG A 103 -6.19 -14.54 -20.38
C ARG A 103 -5.90 -13.95 -21.76
N ARG A 104 -4.99 -12.98 -21.86
CA ARG A 104 -4.52 -12.35 -23.10
C ARG A 104 -3.16 -12.89 -23.56
N GLY A 105 -2.66 -13.96 -22.95
CA GLY A 105 -1.38 -14.58 -23.35
C GLY A 105 -0.14 -13.93 -22.75
N PHE A 106 -0.29 -13.03 -21.78
CA PHE A 106 0.86 -12.51 -21.01
C PHE A 106 1.35 -13.57 -20.02
N THR A 107 2.65 -13.75 -19.97
CA THR A 107 3.37 -14.67 -19.10
C THR A 107 4.62 -13.96 -18.56
N PRO A 108 5.17 -14.38 -17.41
CA PRO A 108 6.43 -13.83 -16.91
C PRO A 108 7.63 -14.04 -17.86
N ALA A 109 7.51 -14.85 -18.91
CA ALA A 109 8.57 -15.09 -19.88
C ALA A 109 8.50 -14.17 -21.10
N ASN A 110 7.33 -13.59 -21.39
CA ASN A 110 7.11 -12.76 -22.58
C ASN A 110 6.61 -11.34 -22.23
N THR A 111 6.70 -10.93 -20.96
CA THR A 111 6.21 -9.64 -20.48
C THR A 111 7.32 -8.93 -19.72
N LEU A 112 7.57 -7.66 -20.04
CA LEU A 112 8.40 -6.76 -19.24
C LEU A 112 7.49 -5.76 -18.52
N PHE A 113 7.55 -5.72 -17.18
CA PHE A 113 6.72 -4.81 -16.41
C PHE A 113 7.37 -3.42 -16.33
N GLY A 114 6.71 -2.39 -16.86
CA GLY A 114 7.11 -1.00 -16.67
C GLY A 114 6.26 -0.33 -15.59
N HIS A 115 6.89 0.47 -14.71
CA HIS A 115 6.17 1.20 -13.66
C HIS A 115 6.61 2.66 -13.56
N SER A 116 5.67 3.55 -13.21
CA SER A 116 5.93 4.96 -12.96
C SER A 116 5.27 5.36 -11.64
N VAL A 117 6.01 5.22 -10.54
CA VAL A 117 5.57 5.56 -9.18
C VAL A 117 6.54 6.56 -8.55
N CYS A 118 6.13 7.17 -7.42
CA CYS A 118 7.00 8.08 -6.69
C CYS A 118 8.20 7.32 -6.12
N SER A 119 9.38 7.95 -6.14
CA SER A 119 10.62 7.40 -5.57
C SER A 119 10.62 7.25 -4.04
N ASP A 120 9.55 7.70 -3.38
CA ASP A 120 9.37 7.58 -1.93
C ASP A 120 9.40 6.10 -1.49
N GLU A 121 10.06 5.86 -0.35
CA GLU A 121 10.24 4.54 0.26
C GLU A 121 8.92 3.81 0.53
N VAL A 122 7.82 4.54 0.75
CA VAL A 122 6.51 3.94 1.00
C VAL A 122 5.97 3.14 -0.19
N ASN A 123 6.48 3.38 -1.41
CA ASN A 123 6.07 2.64 -2.62
C ASN A 123 6.93 1.41 -2.93
N ASN A 124 8.03 1.21 -2.20
CA ASN A 124 9.04 0.15 -2.45
C ASN A 124 9.21 -0.75 -1.21
N LYS A 125 8.10 -1.11 -0.57
CA LYS A 125 8.06 -2.12 0.48
C LYS A 125 7.49 -3.41 -0.11
N ASP A 126 7.94 -4.56 0.39
CA ASP A 126 7.61 -5.88 -0.14
C ASP A 126 6.10 -6.13 -0.35
N GLU A 127 5.23 -5.55 0.49
CA GLU A 127 3.78 -5.68 0.36
C GLU A 127 3.10 -4.69 -0.62
N GLN A 128 3.86 -3.77 -1.22
CA GLN A 128 3.35 -2.74 -2.11
C GLN A 128 3.24 -3.25 -3.54
N LEU A 129 2.35 -2.60 -4.31
CA LEU A 129 1.97 -3.08 -5.63
C LEU A 129 3.16 -3.28 -6.56
N VAL A 130 4.14 -2.37 -6.53
CA VAL A 130 5.31 -2.45 -7.43
C VAL A 130 6.11 -3.71 -7.13
N ASP A 131 6.47 -3.97 -5.88
CA ASP A 131 7.28 -5.14 -5.52
C ASP A 131 6.56 -6.45 -5.80
N LEU A 132 5.24 -6.51 -5.53
CA LEU A 132 4.41 -7.66 -5.91
C LEU A 132 4.44 -7.91 -7.43
N MET A 133 4.31 -6.85 -8.23
CA MET A 133 4.32 -6.95 -9.68
C MET A 133 5.72 -7.29 -10.22
N VAL A 134 6.80 -6.71 -9.69
CA VAL A 134 8.18 -7.07 -10.07
C VAL A 134 8.44 -8.54 -9.76
N SER A 135 8.05 -9.03 -8.58
CA SER A 135 8.18 -10.44 -8.21
C SER A 135 7.44 -11.35 -9.20
N ARG A 136 6.23 -10.97 -9.60
CA ARG A 136 5.40 -11.77 -10.53
C ARG A 136 5.92 -11.78 -11.96
N TRP A 137 6.33 -10.62 -12.47
CA TRP A 137 6.76 -10.41 -13.86
C TRP A 137 8.28 -10.53 -14.03
N LYS A 138 8.99 -10.91 -12.96
CA LYS A 138 10.44 -11.14 -12.83
C LYS A 138 11.32 -9.90 -12.93
N GLU A 139 10.97 -8.96 -13.80
CA GLU A 139 11.75 -7.74 -14.03
C GLU A 139 10.82 -6.52 -14.08
N GLY A 140 11.26 -5.44 -13.43
CA GLY A 140 10.60 -4.14 -13.41
C GLY A 140 11.47 -3.07 -14.04
N PHE A 141 10.91 -2.30 -14.97
CA PHE A 141 11.56 -1.14 -15.55
C PHE A 141 10.97 0.15 -14.96
N SER A 142 11.77 0.86 -14.17
CA SER A 142 11.34 2.11 -13.54
C SER A 142 11.39 3.27 -14.55
N LEU A 143 10.24 3.88 -14.79
CA LEU A 143 10.06 5.06 -15.65
C LEU A 143 9.78 6.33 -14.83
N GLY A 144 9.47 6.18 -13.54
CA GLY A 144 8.98 7.21 -12.64
C GLY A 144 10.06 8.08 -12.00
N GLY A 145 9.65 8.83 -10.97
CA GLY A 145 10.49 9.74 -10.20
C GLY A 145 9.65 10.59 -9.26
N LEU A 146 10.01 11.85 -9.01
CA LEU A 146 9.28 12.71 -8.07
C LEU A 146 7.77 12.79 -8.37
N GLY A 147 6.94 12.41 -7.40
CA GLY A 147 5.49 12.40 -7.54
C GLY A 147 4.93 11.35 -8.52
N GLY A 148 5.77 10.41 -8.99
CA GLY A 148 5.38 9.37 -9.95
C GLY A 148 5.36 9.82 -11.41
N LEU A 149 5.84 11.03 -11.70
CA LEU A 149 5.94 11.53 -13.08
C LEU A 149 6.97 10.71 -13.88
N PRO A 150 6.69 10.40 -15.16
CA PRO A 150 7.54 9.55 -15.98
C PRO A 150 8.77 10.32 -16.51
N PHE A 151 9.69 10.66 -15.63
CA PHE A 151 10.87 11.48 -15.94
C PHE A 151 11.87 10.78 -16.86
N ALA A 152 11.79 9.46 -17.01
CA ALA A 152 12.58 8.73 -17.99
C ALA A 152 12.28 9.20 -19.43
N GLY A 153 11.08 9.78 -19.66
CA GLY A 153 10.72 10.45 -20.91
C GLY A 153 10.76 9.55 -22.13
N LYS A 154 10.88 10.16 -23.32
CA LYS A 154 10.89 9.41 -24.59
C LYS A 154 12.06 8.44 -24.68
N SER A 155 13.23 8.82 -24.18
CA SER A 155 14.43 7.99 -24.23
C SER A 155 14.28 6.75 -23.33
N GLY A 156 13.79 6.94 -22.10
CA GLY A 156 13.53 5.84 -21.18
C GLY A 156 12.43 4.90 -21.68
N PHE A 157 11.35 5.44 -22.24
CA PHE A 157 10.30 4.62 -22.83
C PHE A 157 10.80 3.81 -24.04
N ARG A 158 11.67 4.38 -24.88
CA ARG A 158 12.33 3.63 -25.96
C ARG A 158 13.24 2.53 -25.40
N ALA A 159 14.00 2.83 -24.35
CA ALA A 159 14.83 1.82 -23.69
C ALA A 159 13.98 0.68 -23.14
N PHE A 160 12.86 0.97 -22.48
CA PHE A 160 11.89 -0.02 -22.02
C PHE A 160 11.41 -0.95 -23.16
N LEU A 161 10.96 -0.38 -24.28
CA LEU A 161 10.51 -1.17 -25.43
C LEU A 161 11.63 -2.02 -26.05
N HIS A 162 12.88 -1.53 -26.02
CA HIS A 162 14.03 -2.30 -26.47
C HIS A 162 14.38 -3.49 -25.57
N HIS A 163 14.00 -3.47 -24.29
CA HIS A 163 14.21 -4.58 -23.35
C HIS A 163 13.01 -5.52 -23.27
N THR A 164 11.89 -5.17 -23.90
CA THR A 164 10.74 -6.07 -23.99
C THR A 164 11.13 -7.30 -24.81
N PRO A 165 10.78 -8.53 -24.39
CA PRO A 165 11.14 -9.74 -25.13
C PRO A 165 10.70 -9.68 -26.59
N ASP A 166 11.47 -10.29 -27.50
CA ASP A 166 11.10 -10.35 -28.92
C ASP A 166 9.74 -11.04 -29.11
N SER A 167 8.81 -10.37 -29.80
CA SER A 167 7.38 -10.78 -29.90
C SER A 167 6.64 -10.87 -28.55
N GLY A 168 7.20 -10.25 -27.51
CA GLY A 168 6.61 -10.11 -26.19
C GLY A 168 5.70 -8.89 -26.08
N GLN A 169 5.28 -8.61 -24.85
CA GLN A 169 4.32 -7.56 -24.51
C GLN A 169 4.90 -6.65 -23.42
N GLY A 170 4.78 -5.33 -23.59
CA GLY A 170 5.19 -4.30 -22.64
C GLY A 170 4.04 -3.38 -22.26
#